data_AF-A0A661ZD97-F1
#
_entry.id   AF-A0A661ZD97-F1
#
_cell.length_a   1.000
_cell.length_b   1.000
_cell.length_c   1.000
_cell.angle_alpha   90.00
_cell.angle_beta   90.00
_cell.angle_gamma   90.00
#
_symmetry.space_group_name_H-M   'P 1'
#
loop_
_entity.id
_entity.type
_entity.pdbx_description
1 polymer ?
#
loop_
_entity_poly.entity_id
_entity_poly.type
_entity_poly.pdbx_seq_one_letter_code
_entity_poly.pdbx_strand_id
1 'polypeptide(L)'
;MKKFLFIISTVLIFLSMSLLNSCERDTSLQNKTFPIKIKESVMYNEMFTFPVETELSIEGKSLNFVLPDGYKLITLLTDKDENERVKSFSKSSVSCECLAGKGCDPYMIGNQSGCSTDGTCSRCLMQIEKGAEKFYLKDAQIVNFNKPERFFTDEDDFQNIPSPKPFIFKDKDVLEHFYKFIEGHTNESDIEKLKGATINKIPEGYVMVPTEFLGKLIVVGMKKQGILGFFLDDSKGYNCSCGSGSGCTYESTWTPKGTIHYCSAEGCSKCTLQHEQ
;
A
#
# COMPACT_ATOMS: atom_id res chain seq x y z
N MET A 1 -44.64 -59.15 36.27
CA MET A 1 -44.69 -57.68 36.05
C MET A 1 -43.35 -56.96 36.14
N LYS A 2 -42.41 -57.31 37.03
CA LYS A 2 -41.10 -56.63 37.13
C LYS A 2 -40.18 -56.73 35.87
N LYS A 3 -40.33 -57.76 35.03
CA LYS A 3 -39.54 -57.91 33.80
C LYS A 3 -40.00 -57.01 32.63
N PHE A 4 -41.23 -56.48 32.67
CA PHE A 4 -41.77 -55.67 31.58
C PHE A 4 -41.38 -54.18 31.69
N LEU A 5 -41.16 -53.68 32.91
CA LEU A 5 -40.68 -52.30 33.12
C LEU A 5 -39.22 -52.09 32.67
N PHE A 6 -38.38 -53.13 32.68
CA PHE A 6 -36.97 -52.99 32.37
C PHE A 6 -36.71 -52.75 30.87
N ILE A 7 -37.54 -53.33 29.99
CA ILE A 7 -37.38 -53.22 28.54
C ILE A 7 -37.81 -51.83 28.04
N ILE A 8 -38.83 -51.22 28.66
CA ILE A 8 -39.30 -49.89 28.27
C ILE A 8 -38.26 -48.81 28.60
N SER A 9 -37.52 -48.98 29.70
CA SER A 9 -36.48 -48.03 30.11
C SER A 9 -35.26 -48.03 29.18
N THR A 10 -34.84 -49.19 28.65
CA THR A 10 -33.68 -49.27 27.76
C THR A 10 -33.98 -48.76 26.35
N VAL A 11 -35.21 -48.93 25.87
CA VAL A 11 -35.63 -48.42 24.54
C VAL A 11 -35.73 -46.89 24.54
N LEU A 12 -36.19 -46.26 25.63
CA LEU A 12 -36.23 -44.79 25.73
C LEU A 12 -34.84 -44.15 25.73
N ILE A 13 -33.85 -44.80 26.36
CA ILE A 13 -32.46 -44.28 26.41
C ILE A 13 -31.83 -44.35 25.00
N PHE A 14 -32.07 -45.42 24.24
CA PHE A 14 -31.56 -45.54 22.88
C PHE A 14 -32.21 -44.55 21.89
N LEU A 15 -33.50 -44.25 22.04
CA LEU A 15 -34.14 -43.20 21.22
C LEU A 15 -33.63 -41.80 21.54
N SER A 16 -33.24 -41.52 22.79
CA SER A 16 -32.71 -40.21 23.18
C SER A 16 -31.28 -39.94 22.65
N MET A 17 -30.42 -40.96 22.56
CA MET A 17 -29.08 -40.82 21.96
C MET A 17 -29.13 -40.66 20.43
N SER A 18 -30.18 -41.15 19.77
CA SER A 18 -30.32 -41.04 18.31
C SER A 18 -30.70 -39.63 17.86
N LEU A 19 -31.31 -38.82 18.73
CA LEU A 19 -31.71 -37.44 18.44
C LEU A 19 -30.60 -36.41 18.70
N LEU A 20 -29.56 -36.76 19.45
CA LEU A 20 -28.43 -35.87 19.75
C LEU A 20 -27.33 -35.87 18.67
N ASN A 21 -27.34 -36.84 17.75
CA ASN A 21 -26.37 -36.93 16.65
C ASN A 21 -26.85 -36.28 15.33
N SER A 22 -28.05 -35.70 15.29
CA SER A 22 -28.58 -35.06 14.07
C SER A 22 -28.41 -33.53 14.02
N CYS A 23 -27.67 -32.95 14.97
CA CYS A 23 -27.13 -31.59 14.79
C CYS A 23 -25.79 -31.68 14.03
N GLU A 24 -25.83 -32.13 12.78
CA GLU A 24 -24.83 -31.66 11.82
C GLU A 24 -24.99 -30.14 11.77
N ARG A 25 -24.12 -29.42 12.47
CA ARG A 25 -23.98 -27.98 12.27
C ARG A 25 -23.69 -27.81 10.79
N ASP A 26 -24.65 -27.22 10.08
CA ASP A 26 -24.48 -26.75 8.72
C ASP A 26 -23.34 -25.71 8.73
N THR A 27 -22.11 -26.20 8.50
CA THR A 27 -20.88 -25.41 8.46
C THR A 27 -20.84 -24.49 7.25
N SER A 28 -21.81 -24.59 6.33
CA SER A 28 -21.89 -23.73 5.15
C SER A 28 -22.21 -22.26 5.48
N LEU A 29 -22.78 -21.99 6.66
CA LEU A 29 -23.19 -20.64 7.07
C LEU A 29 -22.15 -19.88 7.92
N GLN A 30 -21.06 -20.51 8.39
CA GLN A 30 -20.10 -19.85 9.29
C GLN A 30 -18.99 -19.05 8.62
N ASN A 31 -18.82 -19.11 7.30
CA ASN A 31 -17.69 -18.44 6.63
C ASN A 31 -18.08 -17.30 5.68
N LYS A 32 -19.35 -16.89 5.66
CA LYS A 32 -19.77 -15.73 4.87
C LYS A 32 -19.59 -14.46 5.70
N THR A 33 -18.38 -13.91 5.74
CA THR A 33 -18.24 -12.53 6.20
C THR A 33 -18.82 -11.60 5.14
N PHE A 34 -19.65 -10.66 5.59
CA PHE A 34 -20.14 -9.60 4.73
C PHE A 34 -19.05 -8.54 4.56
N PRO A 35 -18.91 -7.93 3.38
CA PRO A 35 -18.00 -6.80 3.21
C PRO A 35 -18.40 -5.66 4.15
N ILE A 36 -17.41 -5.11 4.84
CA ILE A 36 -17.56 -3.99 5.76
C ILE A 36 -16.86 -2.78 5.15
N LYS A 37 -17.59 -1.67 5.04
CA LYS A 37 -16.99 -0.36 4.72
C LYS A 37 -16.33 0.22 5.98
N ILE A 38 -15.03 0.43 5.92
CA ILE A 38 -14.28 1.01 7.04
C ILE A 38 -14.57 2.51 7.16
N LYS A 39 -14.89 2.96 8.38
CA LYS A 39 -15.20 4.38 8.68
C LYS A 39 -13.97 5.17 9.14
N GLU A 40 -12.88 4.45 9.40
CA GLU A 40 -11.59 4.99 9.79
C GLU A 40 -10.50 4.28 8.99
N SER A 41 -9.32 4.90 8.92
CA SER A 41 -8.16 4.32 8.25
C SER A 41 -7.70 3.06 8.97
N VAL A 42 -7.44 2.00 8.20
CA VAL A 42 -7.01 0.69 8.72
C VAL A 42 -5.60 0.37 8.22
N MET A 43 -4.66 0.16 9.14
CA MET A 43 -3.29 -0.22 8.83
C MET A 43 -3.21 -1.71 8.45
N TYR A 44 -2.43 -2.05 7.43
CA TYR A 44 -2.19 -3.42 6.99
C TYR A 44 -0.74 -3.84 7.28
N ASN A 45 -0.51 -4.65 8.33
CA ASN A 45 0.81 -5.14 8.77
C ASN A 45 1.93 -4.06 8.70
N GLU A 46 1.61 -2.82 9.09
CA GLU A 46 2.52 -1.64 9.03
C GLU A 46 3.04 -1.27 7.62
N MET A 47 2.66 -2.00 6.56
CA MET A 47 3.15 -1.80 5.20
C MET A 47 2.47 -0.62 4.51
N PHE A 48 1.15 -0.50 4.71
CA PHE A 48 0.33 0.58 4.17
C PHE A 48 -0.94 0.78 5.00
N THR A 49 -1.70 1.82 4.69
CA THR A 49 -2.96 2.15 5.38
C THR A 49 -4.09 2.29 4.38
N PHE A 50 -5.14 1.50 4.53
CA PHE A 50 -6.37 1.62 3.76
C PHE A 50 -7.06 2.95 4.07
N PRO A 51 -7.51 3.70 3.04
CA PRO A 51 -8.29 4.91 3.23
C PRO A 51 -9.72 4.57 3.70
N VAL A 52 -10.39 5.55 4.31
CA VAL A 52 -11.82 5.48 4.65
C VAL A 52 -12.65 5.11 3.40
N GLU A 53 -13.79 4.44 3.61
CA GLU A 53 -14.68 3.89 2.57
C GLU A 53 -14.14 2.67 1.81
N THR A 54 -12.96 2.14 2.18
CA THR A 54 -12.53 0.83 1.68
C THR A 54 -13.49 -0.26 2.16
N GLU A 55 -13.92 -1.14 1.26
CA GLU A 55 -14.65 -2.36 1.62
C GLU A 55 -13.65 -3.47 1.92
N LEU A 56 -13.74 -4.08 3.10
CA LEU A 56 -12.92 -5.22 3.50
C LEU A 56 -13.79 -6.45 3.82
N SER A 57 -13.33 -7.64 3.45
CA SER A 57 -13.94 -8.92 3.86
C SER A 57 -12.89 -10.01 3.99
N ILE A 58 -13.16 -11.02 4.83
CA ILE A 58 -12.28 -12.17 5.00
C ILE A 58 -12.97 -13.41 4.43
N GLU A 59 -12.39 -13.99 3.39
CA GLU A 59 -12.87 -15.23 2.80
C GLU A 59 -11.78 -16.31 2.88
N GLY A 60 -12.02 -17.30 3.74
CA GLY A 60 -11.04 -18.34 4.03
C GLY A 60 -9.74 -17.72 4.57
N LYS A 61 -8.65 -17.85 3.81
CA LYS A 61 -7.32 -17.37 4.17
C LYS A 61 -6.96 -16.01 3.56
N SER A 62 -7.93 -15.29 3.03
CA SER A 62 -7.67 -14.09 2.24
C SER A 62 -8.44 -12.90 2.77
N LEU A 63 -7.76 -11.75 2.82
CA LEU A 63 -8.36 -10.44 3.02
C LEU A 63 -8.66 -9.84 1.64
N ASN A 64 -9.94 -9.77 1.30
CA ASN A 64 -10.40 -9.08 0.10
C ASN A 64 -10.59 -7.59 0.39
N PHE A 65 -10.22 -6.74 -0.56
CA PHE A 65 -10.44 -5.30 -0.47
C PHE A 65 -11.00 -4.72 -1.79
N VAL A 66 -11.80 -3.67 -1.65
CA VAL A 66 -12.18 -2.76 -2.73
C VAL A 66 -11.90 -1.34 -2.27
N LEU A 67 -10.95 -0.67 -2.94
CA LEU A 67 -10.59 0.70 -2.64
C LEU A 67 -11.66 1.67 -3.18
N PRO A 68 -11.82 2.84 -2.55
CA PRO A 68 -12.66 3.91 -3.09
C PRO A 68 -12.20 4.38 -4.47
N ASP A 69 -13.12 4.99 -5.23
CA ASP A 69 -12.80 5.53 -6.54
C ASP A 69 -11.62 6.50 -6.51
N GLY A 70 -10.75 6.38 -7.52
CA GLY A 70 -9.50 7.13 -7.63
C GLY A 70 -8.33 6.52 -6.87
N TYR A 71 -8.54 5.62 -5.91
CA TYR A 71 -7.44 4.98 -5.19
C TYR A 71 -6.93 3.73 -5.92
N LYS A 72 -5.61 3.52 -5.88
CA LYS A 72 -4.99 2.24 -6.25
C LYS A 72 -3.94 1.84 -5.21
N LEU A 73 -3.86 0.55 -4.94
CA LEU A 73 -2.74 -0.08 -4.25
C LEU A 73 -1.68 -0.41 -5.30
N ILE A 74 -0.52 0.25 -5.21
CA ILE A 74 0.66 -0.10 -6.00
C ILE A 74 1.50 -1.05 -5.17
N THR A 75 1.87 -2.20 -5.73
CA THR A 75 2.57 -3.27 -5.02
C THR A 75 3.90 -3.57 -5.70
N LEU A 76 4.95 -3.75 -4.90
CA LEU A 76 6.17 -4.44 -5.28
C LEU A 76 6.00 -5.92 -4.94
N LEU A 77 5.97 -6.73 -5.99
CA LEU A 77 5.73 -8.17 -5.93
C LEU A 77 7.01 -8.92 -6.29
N THR A 78 7.23 -10.08 -5.68
CA THR A 78 8.26 -11.04 -6.10
C THR A 78 7.63 -12.35 -6.53
N ASP A 79 8.13 -12.95 -7.61
CA ASP A 79 7.81 -14.34 -7.95
C ASP A 79 8.72 -15.32 -7.17
N LYS A 80 8.61 -16.62 -7.46
CA LYS A 80 9.42 -17.66 -6.82
C LYS A 80 10.91 -17.56 -7.13
N ASP A 81 11.27 -16.91 -8.23
CA ASP A 81 12.64 -16.70 -8.69
C ASP A 81 13.17 -15.32 -8.24
N GLU A 82 12.48 -14.69 -7.28
CA GLU A 82 12.79 -13.36 -6.73
C GLU A 82 12.77 -12.23 -7.75
N ASN A 83 12.14 -12.41 -8.91
CA ASN A 83 12.00 -11.33 -9.88
C ASN A 83 10.96 -10.33 -9.39
N GLU A 84 11.38 -9.06 -9.32
CA GLU A 84 10.51 -7.97 -8.91
C GLU A 84 9.56 -7.54 -10.03
N ARG A 85 8.29 -7.35 -9.68
CA ARG A 85 7.26 -6.79 -10.56
C ARG A 85 6.46 -5.74 -9.82
N VAL A 86 6.12 -4.66 -10.52
CA VAL A 86 5.17 -3.66 -10.02
C VAL A 86 3.81 -3.88 -10.66
N LYS A 87 2.77 -3.86 -9.82
CA LYS A 87 1.36 -4.00 -10.22
C LYS A 87 0.50 -3.03 -9.43
N SER A 88 -0.64 -2.67 -10.00
CA SER A 88 -1.62 -1.80 -9.38
C SER A 88 -3.00 -2.45 -9.35
N PHE A 89 -3.74 -2.20 -8.26
CA PHE A 89 -5.04 -2.79 -7.99
C PHE A 89 -5.98 -1.76 -7.35
N SER A 90 -7.20 -1.63 -7.89
CA SER A 90 -8.31 -0.96 -7.19
C SER A 90 -9.12 -1.92 -6.32
N LYS A 91 -9.07 -3.22 -6.65
CA LYS A 91 -9.63 -4.32 -5.86
C LYS A 91 -8.71 -5.53 -5.99
N SER A 92 -8.51 -6.24 -4.90
CA SER A 92 -7.74 -7.49 -4.90
C SER A 92 -8.02 -8.31 -3.64
N SER A 93 -7.34 -9.45 -3.56
CA SER A 93 -7.32 -10.31 -2.40
C SER A 93 -5.87 -10.54 -1.98
N VAL A 94 -5.59 -10.41 -0.68
CA VAL A 94 -4.29 -10.76 -0.10
C VAL A 94 -4.46 -12.01 0.74
N SER A 95 -3.85 -13.10 0.29
CA SER A 95 -3.89 -14.40 0.96
C SER A 95 -2.74 -14.54 1.96
N CYS A 96 -3.03 -15.10 3.12
CA CYS A 96 -2.05 -15.42 4.15
C CYS A 96 -1.57 -16.86 3.99
N GLU A 97 -0.28 -17.05 3.68
CA GLU A 97 0.33 -18.38 3.50
C GLU A 97 1.42 -18.63 4.54
N CYS A 98 1.40 -19.81 5.14
CA CYS A 98 2.47 -20.25 6.00
C CYS A 98 3.51 -21.04 5.21
N LEU A 99 4.79 -20.62 5.22
CA LEU A 99 5.86 -21.38 4.57
C LEU A 99 6.13 -22.73 5.22
N ALA A 100 6.06 -22.80 6.55
CA ALA A 100 6.23 -24.04 7.31
C ALA A 100 5.41 -23.99 8.60
N GLY A 101 4.54 -24.99 8.78
CA GLY A 101 3.59 -25.06 9.88
C GLY A 101 2.15 -24.78 9.44
N LYS A 102 1.32 -24.31 10.38
CA LYS A 102 -0.07 -23.88 10.17
C LYS A 102 -0.30 -22.55 10.89
N GLY A 103 -1.52 -22.00 10.80
CA GLY A 103 -1.91 -20.83 11.61
C GLY A 103 -1.46 -19.46 11.12
N CYS A 104 -1.22 -19.30 9.81
CA CYS A 104 -1.09 -17.99 9.18
C CYS A 104 -2.46 -17.64 8.58
N ASP A 105 -3.18 -16.72 9.23
CA ASP A 105 -4.56 -16.39 8.91
C ASP A 105 -4.76 -14.87 8.87
N PRO A 106 -5.69 -14.39 8.02
CA PRO A 106 -6.01 -12.97 7.93
C PRO A 106 -6.75 -12.51 9.19
N TYR A 107 -6.52 -11.26 9.59
CA TYR A 107 -7.25 -10.64 10.70
C TYR A 107 -7.67 -9.21 10.35
N MET A 108 -8.71 -8.76 11.05
CA MET A 108 -9.15 -7.36 11.12
C MET A 108 -9.58 -7.10 12.57
N ILE A 109 -8.85 -6.25 13.29
CA ILE A 109 -9.13 -5.91 14.69
C ILE A 109 -8.95 -4.41 14.85
N GLY A 110 -10.04 -3.69 15.15
CA GLY A 110 -10.03 -2.23 15.25
C GLY A 110 -9.52 -1.58 13.97
N ASN A 111 -8.48 -0.77 14.09
CA ASN A 111 -7.83 -0.07 12.99
C ASN A 111 -6.63 -0.85 12.39
N GLN A 112 -6.51 -2.15 12.68
CA GLN A 112 -5.43 -2.98 12.16
C GLN A 112 -5.98 -4.17 11.38
N SER A 113 -5.26 -4.54 10.33
CA SER A 113 -5.53 -5.68 9.47
C SER A 113 -4.22 -6.29 9.01
N GLY A 114 -4.26 -7.52 8.50
CA GLY A 114 -3.05 -8.18 8.07
C GLY A 114 -3.14 -9.69 8.05
N CYS A 115 -1.96 -10.29 8.02
CA CYS A 115 -1.77 -11.71 8.29
C CYS A 115 -1.07 -11.89 9.64
N SER A 116 -1.62 -12.74 10.51
CA SER A 116 -1.06 -13.06 11.82
C SER A 116 -0.73 -14.54 11.94
N THR A 117 0.29 -14.87 12.72
CA THR A 117 0.64 -16.24 13.10
C THR A 117 0.05 -16.58 14.47
N ASP A 118 -0.45 -17.81 14.65
CA ASP A 118 -0.81 -18.38 15.96
C ASP A 118 0.42 -18.87 16.76
N GLY A 119 1.62 -18.67 16.23
CA GLY A 119 2.89 -19.10 16.80
C GLY A 119 3.39 -20.46 16.27
N THR A 120 2.58 -21.19 15.51
CA THR A 120 2.99 -22.46 14.87
C THR A 120 3.52 -22.26 13.45
N CYS A 121 3.27 -21.10 12.83
CA CYS A 121 3.86 -20.73 11.56
C CYS A 121 5.22 -20.06 11.76
N SER A 122 6.28 -20.59 11.13
CA SER A 122 7.62 -20.00 11.20
C SER A 122 7.75 -18.69 10.42
N ARG A 123 7.01 -18.55 9.30
CA ARG A 123 6.96 -17.35 8.48
C ARG A 123 5.63 -17.25 7.75
N CYS A 124 4.89 -16.20 8.07
CA CYS A 124 3.60 -15.87 7.47
C CYS A 124 3.83 -14.90 6.31
N LEU A 125 3.53 -15.34 5.09
CA LEU A 125 3.69 -14.58 3.86
C LEU A 125 2.36 -14.05 3.37
N MET A 126 2.43 -12.93 2.67
CA MET A 126 1.30 -12.28 2.03
C MET A 126 1.40 -12.53 0.54
N GLN A 127 0.36 -13.12 -0.05
CA GLN A 127 0.29 -13.43 -1.47
C GLN A 127 -0.81 -12.65 -2.16
N ILE A 128 -0.55 -12.20 -3.38
CA ILE A 128 -1.56 -11.66 -4.27
C ILE A 128 -1.62 -12.55 -5.50
N GLU A 129 -2.81 -13.08 -5.81
CA GLU A 129 -3.05 -13.91 -6.99
C GLU A 129 -3.62 -13.05 -8.12
N LYS A 130 -3.09 -13.23 -9.34
CA LYS A 130 -3.65 -12.64 -10.56
C LYS A 130 -3.74 -13.71 -11.64
N GLY A 131 -4.93 -14.28 -11.80
CA GLY A 131 -5.11 -15.43 -12.69
C GLY A 131 -4.41 -16.66 -12.12
N ALA A 132 -3.48 -17.25 -12.88
CA ALA A 132 -2.70 -18.41 -12.43
C ALA A 132 -1.35 -18.05 -11.77
N GLU A 133 -0.93 -16.78 -11.83
CA GLU A 133 0.34 -16.35 -11.24
C GLU A 133 0.16 -16.04 -9.75
N LYS A 134 1.08 -16.58 -8.93
CA LYS A 134 1.18 -16.29 -7.50
C LYS A 134 2.39 -15.40 -7.25
N PHE A 135 2.15 -14.29 -6.58
CA PHE A 135 3.19 -13.34 -6.20
C PHE A 135 3.22 -13.13 -4.70
N TYR A 136 4.41 -12.94 -4.15
CA TYR A 136 4.60 -12.54 -2.77
C TYR A 136 4.67 -11.02 -2.68
N LEU A 137 3.93 -10.46 -1.74
CA LEU A 137 3.91 -9.03 -1.48
C LEU A 137 5.18 -8.64 -0.69
N LYS A 138 6.11 -7.96 -1.37
CA LYS A 138 7.33 -7.41 -0.75
C LYS A 138 7.06 -6.06 -0.11
N ASP A 139 6.37 -5.19 -0.84
CA ASP A 139 6.01 -3.85 -0.37
C ASP A 139 4.75 -3.32 -1.08
N ALA A 140 4.11 -2.30 -0.52
CA ALA A 140 2.99 -1.62 -1.14
C ALA A 140 2.83 -0.15 -0.69
N GLN A 141 2.17 0.63 -1.53
CA GLN A 141 1.74 1.99 -1.22
C GLN A 141 0.41 2.28 -1.90
N ILE A 142 -0.52 2.86 -1.14
CA ILE A 142 -1.76 3.39 -1.71
C ILE A 142 -1.52 4.82 -2.20
N VAL A 143 -1.98 5.08 -3.42
CA VAL A 143 -1.96 6.39 -4.10
C VAL A 143 -3.38 6.78 -4.51
N ASN A 144 -3.65 8.09 -4.59
CA ASN A 144 -4.95 8.62 -4.97
C ASN A 144 -4.82 9.41 -6.29
N PHE A 145 -5.34 8.85 -7.37
CA PHE A 145 -5.36 9.44 -8.70
C PHE A 145 -6.35 10.60 -8.86
N ASN A 146 -7.22 10.83 -7.88
CA ASN A 146 -8.09 12.01 -7.84
C ASN A 146 -7.43 13.18 -7.07
N LYS A 147 -6.25 12.99 -6.46
CA LYS A 147 -5.52 14.10 -5.83
C LYS A 147 -4.95 15.02 -6.91
N PRO A 148 -4.97 16.34 -6.69
CA PRO A 148 -4.46 17.29 -7.65
C PRO A 148 -2.96 17.09 -7.86
N GLU A 149 -2.55 17.28 -9.10
CA GLU A 149 -1.14 17.40 -9.48
C GLU A 149 -0.84 18.89 -9.58
N ARG A 150 -0.03 19.42 -8.66
CA ARG A 150 0.21 20.88 -8.57
C ARG A 150 1.54 21.21 -7.93
N PHE A 151 2.10 22.34 -8.31
CA PHE A 151 3.22 22.95 -7.60
C PHE A 151 2.74 23.55 -6.28
N PHE A 152 3.55 23.42 -5.24
CA PHE A 152 3.30 24.14 -4.01
C PHE A 152 3.64 25.61 -4.19
N THR A 153 2.91 26.48 -3.51
CA THR A 153 3.15 27.92 -3.50
C THR A 153 3.82 28.39 -2.22
N ASP A 154 3.72 27.59 -1.16
CA ASP A 154 4.31 27.84 0.15
C ASP A 154 5.08 26.61 0.64
N GLU A 155 6.08 26.83 1.50
CA GLU A 155 6.85 25.78 2.16
C GLU A 155 5.99 24.97 3.15
N ASP A 156 5.07 25.65 3.85
CA ASP A 156 4.21 25.01 4.85
C ASP A 156 3.23 24.02 4.22
N ASP A 157 2.90 24.19 2.92
CA ASP A 157 1.93 23.36 2.21
C ASP A 157 2.38 21.90 2.05
N PHE A 158 3.69 21.63 2.05
CA PHE A 158 4.23 20.30 1.75
C PHE A 158 4.82 19.55 2.95
N GLN A 159 4.90 20.17 4.13
CA GLN A 159 5.51 19.58 5.34
C GLN A 159 4.81 18.29 5.83
N ASN A 160 3.53 18.12 5.47
CA ASN A 160 2.72 16.97 5.89
C ASN A 160 2.36 16.02 4.75
N ILE A 161 2.88 16.26 3.55
CA ILE A 161 2.58 15.42 2.40
C ILE A 161 3.50 14.20 2.46
N PRO A 162 2.95 12.97 2.46
CA PRO A 162 3.75 11.77 2.61
C PRO A 162 4.65 11.56 1.40
N SER A 163 5.86 11.09 1.65
CA SER A 163 6.77 10.73 0.58
C SER A 163 6.32 9.48 -0.19
N PRO A 164 6.65 9.41 -1.49
CA PRO A 164 6.43 8.22 -2.30
C PRO A 164 7.42 7.11 -1.94
N LYS A 165 7.03 5.85 -2.20
CA LYS A 165 7.99 4.74 -2.25
C LYS A 165 8.55 4.62 -3.68
N PRO A 166 9.86 4.37 -3.88
CA PRO A 166 10.49 4.39 -5.21
C PRO A 166 9.79 3.55 -6.28
N PHE A 167 9.31 2.36 -5.91
CA PHE A 167 8.72 1.41 -6.86
C PHE A 167 7.43 1.92 -7.52
N ILE A 168 6.74 2.92 -6.95
CA ILE A 168 5.51 3.43 -7.56
C ILE A 168 5.77 4.05 -8.93
N PHE A 169 6.97 4.60 -9.16
CA PHE A 169 7.36 5.20 -10.43
C PHE A 169 7.68 4.16 -11.52
N LYS A 170 7.63 2.85 -11.19
CA LYS A 170 7.67 1.77 -12.19
C LYS A 170 6.26 1.38 -12.67
N ASP A 171 5.20 1.86 -12.02
CA ASP A 171 3.82 1.62 -12.47
C ASP A 171 3.49 2.47 -13.70
N LYS A 172 2.88 1.85 -14.70
CA LYS A 172 2.57 2.50 -15.99
C LYS A 172 1.61 3.66 -15.82
N ASP A 173 0.57 3.51 -15.01
CA ASP A 173 -0.48 4.52 -14.88
C ASP A 173 0.06 5.73 -14.11
N VAL A 174 0.91 5.50 -13.10
CA VAL A 174 1.65 6.55 -12.38
C VAL A 174 2.54 7.34 -13.35
N LEU A 175 3.32 6.66 -14.20
CA LEU A 175 4.17 7.33 -15.19
C LEU A 175 3.37 8.11 -16.23
N GLU A 176 2.23 7.58 -16.69
CA GLU A 176 1.37 8.29 -17.64
C GLU A 176 0.82 9.59 -17.05
N HIS A 177 0.42 9.58 -15.78
CA HIS A 177 0.04 10.78 -15.04
C HIS A 177 1.19 11.78 -14.94
N PHE A 178 2.37 11.31 -14.55
CA PHE A 178 3.57 12.16 -14.45
C PHE A 178 3.89 12.83 -15.80
N TYR A 179 3.83 12.08 -16.91
CA TYR A 179 4.12 12.60 -18.23
C TYR A 179 3.12 13.66 -18.67
N LYS A 180 1.82 13.42 -18.45
CA LYS A 180 0.76 14.41 -18.75
C LYS A 180 0.94 15.68 -17.93
N PHE A 181 1.27 15.53 -16.65
CA PHE A 181 1.51 16.67 -15.76
C PHE A 181 2.69 17.52 -16.26
N ILE A 182 3.82 16.88 -16.58
CA ILE A 182 5.07 17.61 -16.86
C ILE A 182 5.17 18.12 -18.30
N GLU A 183 4.38 17.59 -19.24
CA GLU A 183 4.37 17.98 -20.65
C GLU A 183 4.01 19.45 -20.86
N GLY A 184 3.18 20.03 -20.00
CA GLY A 184 2.84 21.45 -20.02
C GLY A 184 3.98 22.38 -19.58
N HIS A 185 5.07 21.82 -19.04
CA HIS A 185 6.08 22.62 -18.35
C HIS A 185 7.53 22.32 -18.73
N THR A 186 7.78 21.24 -19.46
CA THR A 186 9.11 20.83 -19.89
C THR A 186 9.09 20.44 -21.36
N ASN A 187 10.17 20.77 -22.07
CA ASN A 187 10.43 20.27 -23.42
C ASN A 187 11.66 19.36 -23.42
N GLU A 188 11.96 18.73 -24.56
CA GLU A 188 13.10 17.82 -24.71
C GLU A 188 14.45 18.46 -24.34
N SER A 189 14.65 19.75 -24.65
CA SER A 189 15.89 20.44 -24.29
C SER A 189 16.02 20.65 -22.77
N ASP A 190 14.91 20.93 -22.09
CA ASP A 190 14.89 21.06 -20.63
C ASP A 190 15.18 19.73 -19.96
N ILE A 191 14.57 18.64 -20.46
CA ILE A 191 14.78 17.27 -19.96
C ILE A 191 16.27 16.89 -20.01
N GLU A 192 16.94 17.10 -21.15
CA GLU A 192 18.36 16.75 -21.28
C GLU A 192 19.26 17.58 -20.36
N LYS A 193 18.96 18.86 -20.14
CA LYS A 193 19.74 19.71 -19.22
C LYS A 193 19.55 19.32 -17.76
N LEU A 194 18.36 18.88 -17.39
CA LEU A 194 18.00 18.47 -16.04
C LEU A 194 18.40 17.04 -15.70
N LYS A 195 18.96 16.31 -16.68
CA LYS A 195 19.46 14.96 -16.49
C LYS A 195 20.61 14.93 -15.49
N GLY A 196 20.40 14.24 -14.37
CA GLY A 196 21.37 14.16 -13.27
C GLY A 196 21.48 15.45 -12.44
N ALA A 197 20.59 16.43 -12.66
CA ALA A 197 20.46 17.55 -11.75
C ALA A 197 20.06 17.05 -10.35
N THR A 198 20.52 17.72 -9.31
CA THR A 198 20.10 17.48 -7.92
C THR A 198 19.73 18.80 -7.28
N ILE A 199 19.13 18.74 -6.10
CA ILE A 199 18.76 19.95 -5.34
C ILE A 199 19.96 20.85 -5.02
N ASN A 200 21.15 20.25 -4.86
CA ASN A 200 22.40 20.96 -4.58
C ASN A 200 23.22 21.25 -5.85
N LYS A 201 22.75 20.83 -7.02
CA LYS A 201 23.46 20.98 -8.30
C LYS A 201 22.46 21.08 -9.45
N ILE A 202 21.90 22.28 -9.59
CA ILE A 202 20.95 22.59 -10.66
C ILE A 202 21.59 23.49 -11.72
N PRO A 203 21.34 23.28 -13.03
CA PRO A 203 21.86 24.16 -14.07
C PRO A 203 21.30 25.59 -13.96
N GLU A 204 22.09 26.58 -14.42
CA GLU A 204 21.67 27.97 -14.44
C GLU A 204 20.36 28.16 -15.24
N GLY A 205 19.42 28.92 -14.68
CA GLY A 205 18.10 29.15 -15.27
C GLY A 205 17.06 28.09 -14.95
N TYR A 206 17.39 27.08 -14.14
CA TYR A 206 16.49 26.03 -13.68
C TYR A 206 16.29 26.09 -12.16
N VAL A 207 15.20 25.49 -11.69
CA VAL A 207 14.79 25.42 -10.27
C VAL A 207 14.22 24.05 -9.94
N MET A 208 14.37 23.62 -8.69
CA MET A 208 13.68 22.44 -8.15
C MET A 208 12.36 22.88 -7.52
N VAL A 209 11.26 22.25 -7.95
CA VAL A 209 9.90 22.63 -7.57
C VAL A 209 9.26 21.48 -6.79
N PRO A 210 8.93 21.67 -5.50
CA PRO A 210 8.16 20.69 -4.77
C PRO A 210 6.73 20.65 -5.32
N THR A 211 6.22 19.43 -5.46
CA THR A 211 5.00 19.15 -6.22
C THR A 211 4.16 18.11 -5.48
N GLU A 212 2.87 18.37 -5.33
CA GLU A 212 1.88 17.37 -4.95
C GLU A 212 1.61 16.52 -6.20
N PHE A 213 1.90 15.23 -6.13
CA PHE A 213 1.69 14.30 -7.24
C PHE A 213 1.02 13.03 -6.72
N LEU A 214 -0.24 12.80 -7.12
CA LEU A 214 -1.06 11.67 -6.66
C LEU A 214 -1.15 11.55 -5.13
N GLY A 215 -1.13 12.69 -4.43
CA GLY A 215 -1.12 12.78 -2.97
C GLY A 215 0.22 12.48 -2.32
N LYS A 216 1.32 12.51 -3.09
CA LYS A 216 2.71 12.34 -2.61
C LYS A 216 3.52 13.59 -2.88
N LEU A 217 4.57 13.79 -2.08
CA LEU A 217 5.54 14.86 -2.28
C LEU A 217 6.64 14.38 -3.22
N ILE A 218 6.72 14.97 -4.40
CA ILE A 218 7.87 14.84 -5.29
C ILE A 218 8.52 16.20 -5.50
N VAL A 219 9.73 16.20 -6.05
CA VAL A 219 10.43 17.39 -6.50
C VAL A 219 10.79 17.20 -7.97
N VAL A 220 10.51 18.21 -8.79
CA VAL A 220 10.78 18.19 -10.23
C VAL A 220 11.67 19.36 -10.63
N GLY A 221 12.65 19.09 -11.48
CA GLY A 221 13.48 20.13 -12.07
C GLY A 221 12.77 20.81 -13.23
N MET A 222 12.83 22.14 -13.31
CA MET A 222 12.08 22.90 -14.32
C MET A 222 12.77 24.22 -14.66
N LYS A 223 12.47 24.81 -15.82
CA LYS A 223 12.99 26.13 -16.18
C LYS A 223 12.34 27.20 -15.30
N LYS A 224 13.13 28.10 -14.72
CA LYS A 224 12.66 29.12 -13.76
C LYS A 224 11.58 30.06 -14.33
N GLN A 225 11.60 30.29 -15.64
CA GLN A 225 10.69 31.21 -16.29
C GLN A 225 9.28 30.60 -16.40
N GLY A 226 8.27 31.30 -15.87
CA GLY A 226 6.86 30.96 -16.07
C GLY A 226 6.26 30.04 -15.01
N ILE A 227 6.99 29.71 -13.94
CA ILE A 227 6.46 28.93 -12.83
C ILE A 227 5.94 29.87 -11.75
N LEU A 228 4.68 29.69 -11.38
CA LEU A 228 4.05 30.33 -10.22
C LEU A 228 4.06 29.32 -9.08
N GLY A 229 5.12 29.28 -8.29
CA GLY A 229 5.29 28.31 -7.21
C GLY A 229 6.48 28.62 -6.31
N PHE A 230 6.58 27.86 -5.23
CA PHE A 230 7.73 27.83 -4.34
C PHE A 230 8.88 27.07 -5.02
N PHE A 231 10.10 27.55 -4.84
CA PHE A 231 11.31 26.93 -5.35
C PHE A 231 12.24 26.59 -4.21
N LEU A 232 12.85 25.41 -4.29
CA LEU A 232 13.90 25.02 -3.35
C LEU A 232 15.15 25.82 -3.72
N ASP A 233 15.62 26.62 -2.78
CA ASP A 233 16.83 27.44 -2.89
C ASP A 233 18.06 26.54 -2.76
N ASP A 234 18.91 26.51 -3.79
CA ASP A 234 20.11 25.68 -3.80
C ASP A 234 21.15 26.11 -2.75
N SER A 235 21.09 27.36 -2.27
CA SER A 235 21.97 27.86 -1.22
C SER A 235 21.59 27.40 0.19
N LYS A 236 20.35 26.92 0.36
CA LYS A 236 19.76 26.60 1.66
C LYS A 236 20.10 25.20 2.17
N GLY A 237 20.44 24.28 1.27
CA GLY A 237 20.63 22.87 1.60
C GLY A 237 19.30 22.21 1.99
N TYR A 238 18.92 21.16 1.27
CA TYR A 238 17.72 20.38 1.59
C TYR A 238 18.11 18.93 1.79
N ASN A 239 17.55 18.34 2.85
CA ASN A 239 17.77 16.94 3.18
C ASN A 239 16.45 16.24 3.49
N CYS A 240 16.53 14.91 3.52
CA CYS A 240 15.42 14.07 3.93
C CYS A 240 15.63 13.71 5.39
N SER A 241 14.65 14.04 6.22
CA SER A 241 14.69 13.87 7.67
C SER A 241 13.66 12.84 8.11
N CYS A 242 14.08 11.96 9.01
CA CYS A 242 13.22 10.92 9.56
C CYS A 242 12.66 11.34 10.91
N GLY A 243 11.33 11.39 11.04
CA GLY A 243 10.66 11.70 12.30
C GLY A 243 10.77 10.59 13.35
N SER A 244 10.86 9.32 12.92
CA SER A 244 11.14 8.17 13.80
C SER A 244 11.59 6.97 12.97
N GLY A 245 12.69 6.34 13.40
CA GLY A 245 13.40 5.27 12.69
C GLY A 245 14.68 5.78 12.01
N SER A 246 15.10 5.10 10.95
CA SER A 246 16.22 5.49 10.09
C SER A 246 15.93 5.12 8.63
N GLY A 247 16.77 5.56 7.69
CA GLY A 247 16.61 5.24 6.26
C GLY A 247 15.70 6.19 5.50
N CYS A 248 15.62 7.47 5.91
CA CYS A 248 15.03 8.53 5.10
C CYS A 248 16.14 9.16 4.24
N THR A 249 16.12 8.90 2.92
CA THR A 249 17.20 9.28 2.00
C THR A 249 16.65 10.11 0.85
N TYR A 250 17.43 11.09 0.36
CA TYR A 250 17.08 11.80 -0.86
C TYR A 250 17.46 10.96 -2.07
N GLU A 251 16.47 10.63 -2.89
CA GLU A 251 16.62 9.77 -4.05
C GLU A 251 16.05 10.43 -5.31
N SER A 252 16.35 9.82 -6.45
CA SER A 252 15.80 10.24 -7.72
C SER A 252 15.58 9.05 -8.65
N THR A 253 14.51 9.10 -9.43
CA THR A 253 14.23 8.18 -10.53
C THR A 253 14.21 8.94 -11.85
N TRP A 254 15.03 8.50 -12.81
CA TRP A 254 15.02 9.04 -14.17
C TRP A 254 13.86 8.45 -14.97
N THR A 255 13.14 9.30 -15.70
CA THR A 255 12.12 8.92 -16.66
C THR A 255 12.39 9.59 -18.01
N PRO A 256 11.85 9.08 -19.13
CA PRO A 256 11.88 9.75 -20.43
C PRO A 256 11.42 11.21 -20.46
N LYS A 257 10.61 11.66 -19.49
CA LYS A 257 10.09 13.03 -19.42
C LYS A 257 10.71 13.87 -18.30
N GLY A 258 11.75 13.36 -17.63
CA GLY A 258 12.49 14.09 -16.61
C GLY A 258 12.83 13.26 -15.38
N THR A 259 13.54 13.89 -14.46
CA THR A 259 13.92 13.31 -13.16
C THR A 259 12.84 13.59 -12.12
N ILE A 260 12.40 12.55 -11.42
CA ILE A 260 11.55 12.66 -10.24
C ILE A 260 12.44 12.52 -9.01
N HIS A 261 12.51 13.56 -8.20
CA HIS A 261 13.20 13.53 -6.92
C HIS A 261 12.22 13.33 -5.77
N TYR A 262 12.64 12.65 -4.71
CA TYR A 262 11.80 12.38 -3.55
C TYR A 262 12.63 11.94 -2.34
N CYS A 263 12.03 12.00 -1.16
CA CYS A 263 12.58 11.37 0.04
C CYS A 263 12.09 9.92 0.15
N SER A 264 12.97 8.93 0.08
CA SER A 264 12.61 7.51 0.21
C SER A 264 12.46 7.14 1.68
N ALA A 265 11.31 6.58 2.04
CA ALA A 265 10.94 6.27 3.43
C ALA A 265 11.10 4.78 3.74
N GLU A 266 12.31 4.22 3.62
CA GLU A 266 12.53 2.76 3.75
C GLU A 266 12.09 2.23 5.14
N GLY A 267 12.93 2.40 6.16
CA GLY A 267 12.64 2.03 7.55
C GLY A 267 12.06 3.17 8.38
N CYS A 268 11.74 4.30 7.72
CA CYS A 268 11.33 5.52 8.37
C CYS A 268 9.81 5.66 8.38
N SER A 269 9.22 5.79 9.57
CA SER A 269 7.76 5.93 9.73
C SER A 269 7.21 7.26 9.17
N LYS A 270 8.01 8.32 9.19
CA LYS A 270 7.70 9.64 8.62
C LYS A 270 8.96 10.24 8.01
N CYS A 271 9.07 10.18 6.69
CA CYS A 271 10.18 10.77 5.95
C CYS A 271 9.70 12.07 5.31
N THR A 272 10.41 13.17 5.57
CA THR A 272 10.04 14.51 5.12
C THR A 272 11.22 15.25 4.52
N LEU A 273 10.98 16.03 3.47
CA LEU A 273 11.96 16.98 2.95
C LEU A 273 12.04 18.18 3.88
N GLN A 274 13.22 18.50 4.41
CA GLN A 274 13.46 19.61 5.33
C GLN A 274 14.65 20.45 4.87
N HIS A 275 14.67 21.69 5.32
CA HIS A 275 15.80 22.60 5.15
C HIS A 275 16.90 22.29 6.17
N GLU A 276 18.17 22.33 5.73
CA GLU A 276 19.33 22.26 6.64
C GLU A 276 19.47 23.58 7.38
N GLN A 277 19.15 23.61 8.67
CA GLN A 277 19.35 24.80 9.51
C GLN A 277 20.83 25.02 9.84
#